data_AF-A0A521ZWB4-F1
#
_entry.id   AF-A0A521ZWB4-F1
#
_cell.length_a   1.000
_cell.length_b   1.000
_cell.length_c   1.000
_cell.angle_alpha   90.00
_cell.angle_beta   90.00
_cell.angle_gamma   90.00
#
_symmetry.space_group_name_H-M   'P 1'
#
loop_
_entity.id
_entity.type
_entity.pdbx_description
1 polymer ?
#
loop_
_entity_poly.entity_id
_entity_poly.type
_entity_poly.pdbx_seq_one_letter_code
_entity_poly.pdbx_strand_id
1 'polypeptide(L)'
;MNGDGEQPELFGLVWLQMRYPFRLRVNDLFRMDGRLCRVVRVNESAAVILMNRPMRRFTTRFDKPVRFQPGPAMFRISPNSEVEILNYKPPQLKKRKPRRN
;
A
#
# COMPACT_ATOMS: atom_id res chain seq x y z
N MET A 1 -59.62 3.79 -20.74
CA MET A 1 -58.63 3.10 -19.89
C MET A 1 -57.27 3.65 -20.31
N ASN A 2 -56.88 4.77 -19.73
CA ASN A 2 -55.60 5.41 -20.00
C ASN A 2 -54.61 4.85 -18.99
N GLY A 3 -53.64 4.07 -19.45
CA GLY A 3 -52.57 3.56 -18.61
C GLY A 3 -51.58 4.68 -18.37
N ASP A 4 -51.69 5.33 -17.22
CA ASP A 4 -50.74 6.33 -16.76
C ASP A 4 -49.38 5.66 -16.59
N GLY A 5 -48.50 5.95 -17.55
CA GLY A 5 -47.13 5.45 -17.59
C GLY A 5 -46.27 6.13 -16.54
N GLU A 6 -46.38 5.69 -15.29
CA GLU A 6 -45.39 6.03 -14.26
C GLU A 6 -44.11 5.24 -14.55
N GLN A 7 -43.20 5.86 -15.31
CA GLN A 7 -41.83 5.38 -15.40
C GLN A 7 -41.24 5.37 -13.98
N PRO A 8 -40.68 4.25 -13.49
CA PRO A 8 -40.00 4.24 -12.21
C PRO A 8 -38.85 5.25 -12.25
N GLU A 9 -38.77 6.09 -11.21
CA GLU A 9 -37.74 7.10 -11.01
C GLU A 9 -36.36 6.57 -11.41
N LEU A 10 -35.64 7.37 -12.19
CA LEU A 10 -34.28 7.11 -12.63
C LEU A 10 -33.36 6.89 -11.41
N PHE A 11 -33.18 5.65 -10.95
CA PHE A 11 -32.21 5.34 -9.90
C PHE A 11 -30.81 5.34 -10.50
N GLY A 12 -30.03 6.38 -10.19
CA GLY A 12 -28.63 6.45 -10.56
C GLY A 12 -27.78 5.62 -9.60
N LEU A 13 -27.00 4.67 -10.11
CA LEU A 13 -25.91 4.08 -9.34
C LEU A 13 -24.83 5.15 -9.11
N VAL A 14 -24.84 5.78 -7.93
CA VAL A 14 -23.74 6.65 -7.50
C VAL A 14 -22.56 5.75 -7.11
N TRP A 15 -21.59 5.63 -8.01
CA TRP A 15 -20.31 5.00 -7.71
C TRP A 15 -19.52 5.90 -6.75
N LEU A 16 -19.76 5.78 -5.44
CA LEU A 16 -18.94 6.43 -4.44
C LEU A 16 -17.53 5.86 -4.55
N GLN A 17 -16.58 6.70 -4.96
CA GLN A 17 -15.15 6.36 -4.85
C GLN A 17 -14.86 6.15 -3.36
N MET A 18 -14.72 4.89 -2.93
CA MET A 18 -14.24 4.57 -1.58
C MET A 18 -12.81 5.14 -1.44
N ARG A 19 -12.73 6.37 -0.92
CA ARG A 19 -11.46 6.97 -0.53
C ARG A 19 -10.99 6.23 0.70
N TYR A 20 -9.91 5.49 0.55
CA TYR A 20 -9.24 4.88 1.70
C TYR A 20 -8.78 6.00 2.66
N PRO A 21 -9.14 5.94 3.96
CA PRO A 21 -9.00 7.09 4.86
C PRO A 21 -7.55 7.38 5.29
N PHE A 22 -6.61 6.48 4.98
CA PHE A 22 -5.20 6.62 5.36
C PHE A 22 -4.31 6.84 4.13
N ARG A 23 -3.19 7.53 4.35
CA ARG A 23 -2.17 7.71 3.30
C ARG A 23 -1.49 6.39 2.94
N LEU A 24 -1.06 5.63 3.95
CA LEU A 24 -0.41 4.33 3.75
C LEU A 24 -1.44 3.25 3.45
N ARG A 25 -1.08 2.33 2.57
CA ARG A 25 -1.89 1.17 2.20
C ARG A 25 -1.10 -0.12 2.39
N VAL A 26 -1.82 -1.22 2.54
CA VAL A 26 -1.23 -2.55 2.56
C VAL A 26 -0.44 -2.77 1.26
N ASN A 27 0.78 -3.30 1.41
CA ASN A 27 1.77 -3.52 0.35
C ASN A 27 2.47 -2.27 -0.17
N ASP A 28 2.26 -1.09 0.40
CA ASP A 28 3.12 0.05 0.10
C ASP A 28 4.57 -0.24 0.48
N LEU A 29 5.48 0.22 -0.38
CA LEU A 29 6.91 0.07 -0.24
C LEU A 29 7.54 1.44 -0.04
N PHE A 30 8.41 1.57 0.95
CA PHE A 30 9.16 2.80 1.22
C PHE A 30 10.54 2.47 1.78
N ARG A 31 11.40 3.49 1.93
CA ARG A 31 12.69 3.35 2.59
C ARG A 31 12.71 4.04 3.95
N MET A 32 13.30 3.36 4.93
CA MET A 32 13.60 3.92 6.25
C MET A 32 15.01 3.48 6.64
N ASP A 33 15.86 4.42 7.07
CA ASP A 33 17.28 4.17 7.36
C ASP A 33 18.02 3.43 6.23
N GLY A 34 17.70 3.78 4.98
CA GLY A 34 18.27 3.15 3.78
C GLY A 34 17.79 1.72 3.51
N ARG A 35 16.85 1.19 4.29
CA ARG A 35 16.32 -0.18 4.16
C ARG A 35 14.93 -0.21 3.55
N LEU A 36 14.62 -1.30 2.86
CA LEU A 36 13.31 -1.49 2.24
C LEU A 36 12.29 -1.95 3.29
N CYS A 37 11.20 -1.21 3.37
CA CYS A 37 10.07 -1.46 4.26
C CYS A 37 8.83 -1.77 3.44
N ARG A 38 8.00 -2.69 3.95
CA ARG A 38 6.69 -3.02 3.39
C ARG A 38 5.61 -2.87 4.44
N VAL A 39 4.52 -2.20 4.09
CA VAL A 39 3.33 -2.13 4.93
C VAL A 39 2.58 -3.47 4.85
N VAL A 40 2.33 -4.10 6.00
CA VAL A 40 1.63 -5.40 6.09
C VAL A 40 0.19 -5.23 6.52
N ARG A 41 -0.10 -4.24 7.36
CA ARG A 41 -1.44 -3.92 7.85
C ARG A 41 -1.56 -2.44 8.11
N VAL A 42 -2.74 -1.89 7.85
CA VAL A 42 -3.09 -0.51 8.23
C VAL A 42 -4.46 -0.54 8.90
N ASN A 43 -4.57 0.10 10.05
CA ASN A 43 -5.84 0.40 10.71
C ASN A 43 -5.80 1.84 11.22
N GLU A 44 -6.87 2.26 11.91
CA GLU A 44 -6.99 3.61 12.48
C GLU A 44 -5.89 3.95 13.49
N SER A 45 -5.39 2.95 14.23
CA SER A 45 -4.37 3.16 15.25
C SER A 45 -2.94 3.22 14.68
N ALA A 46 -2.60 2.33 13.75
CA ALA A 46 -1.23 2.19 13.26
C ALA A 46 -1.13 1.46 11.90
N ALA A 47 -0.08 1.80 11.17
CA ALA A 47 0.46 0.98 10.09
C ALA A 47 1.55 0.05 10.64
N VAL A 48 1.40 -1.26 10.42
CA VAL A 48 2.39 -2.29 10.78
C VAL A 48 3.34 -2.50 9.61
N ILE A 49 4.62 -2.30 9.87
CA ILE A 49 5.69 -2.32 8.89
C ILE A 49 6.57 -3.54 9.09
N LEU A 50 6.93 -4.20 7.98
CA LEU A 50 7.96 -5.22 7.92
C LEU A 50 9.21 -4.63 7.27
N MET A 51 10.35 -4.72 7.95
CA MET A 51 11.64 -4.22 7.46
C MET A 51 12.67 -5.34 7.38
N ASN A 52 13.38 -5.43 6.26
CA ASN A 52 14.48 -6.40 6.14
C ASN A 52 15.63 -6.05 7.09
N ARG A 53 16.28 -7.07 7.65
CA ARG A 53 17.48 -6.90 8.47
C ARG A 53 18.70 -7.44 7.72
N PRO A 54 19.86 -6.75 7.78
CA PRO A 54 21.06 -7.20 7.09
C PRO A 54 21.61 -8.48 7.74
N MET A 55 22.23 -9.32 6.90
CA MET A 55 22.99 -10.47 7.38
C MET A 55 24.19 -10.00 8.19
N ARG A 56 24.43 -10.63 9.33
CA ARG A 56 25.58 -10.35 10.19
C ARG A 56 26.63 -11.45 10.01
N ARG A 57 27.90 -11.04 9.96
CA ARG A 57 29.05 -11.95 10.02
C ARG A 57 29.79 -11.64 11.31
N PHE A 58 30.07 -12.67 12.11
CA PHE A 58 30.88 -12.53 13.30
C PHE A 58 31.72 -13.78 13.52
N THR A 59 32.85 -13.60 14.17
CA THR A 59 33.70 -14.69 14.64
C THR A 59 33.22 -15.07 16.03
N THR A 60 32.93 -16.36 16.23
CA THR A 60 32.56 -16.88 17.54
C THR A 60 33.78 -16.92 18.46
N ARG A 61 33.56 -17.11 19.77
CA ARG A 61 34.64 -17.31 20.75
C ARG A 61 35.55 -18.51 20.44
N PHE A 62 35.08 -19.45 19.61
CA PHE A 62 35.84 -20.62 19.16
C PHE A 62 36.50 -20.41 17.79
N ASP A 63 36.72 -19.15 17.40
CA ASP A 63 37.32 -18.74 16.11
C ASP A 63 36.59 -19.24 14.85
N LYS A 64 35.36 -19.75 14.99
CA LYS A 64 34.54 -20.18 13.85
C LYS A 64 33.78 -18.99 13.26
N PRO A 65 33.86 -18.75 11.94
CA PRO A 65 33.07 -17.71 11.28
C PRO A 65 31.61 -18.15 11.19
N VAL A 66 30.68 -17.30 11.64
CA VAL A 66 29.24 -17.56 11.56
C VAL A 66 28.55 -16.48 10.73
N ARG A 67 27.63 -16.92 9.87
CA ARG A 67 26.70 -16.07 9.14
C ARG A 67 25.33 -16.16 9.81
N PHE A 68 24.83 -15.06 10.32
CA PHE A 68 23.52 -14.98 10.96
C PHE A 68 22.59 -14.08 10.14
N GLN A 69 21.46 -14.65 9.70
CA GLN A 69 20.42 -13.90 9.01
C GLN A 69 19.23 -13.68 9.97
N PRO A 70 19.17 -12.54 10.66
CA PRO A 70 18.03 -12.24 11.52
C PRO A 70 16.75 -12.17 10.70
N GLY A 71 15.64 -12.62 11.30
CA GLY A 71 14.31 -12.41 10.74
C GLY A 71 14.00 -10.92 10.56
N PRO A 72 13.04 -10.57 9.69
CA PRO A 72 12.61 -9.18 9.50
C PRO A 72 12.19 -8.50 10.81
N ALA A 73 12.40 -7.19 10.90
CA ALA A 73 11.88 -6.38 11.99
C ALA A 73 10.40 -6.05 11.74
N MET A 74 9.60 -6.02 12.80
CA MET A 74 8.25 -5.46 12.77
C MET A 74 8.16 -4.27 13.71
N PHE A 75 7.58 -3.17 13.23
CA PHE A 75 7.31 -1.97 14.03
C PHE A 75 6.06 -1.24 13.53
N ARG A 76 5.64 -0.21 14.27
CA ARG A 76 4.42 0.56 14.01
C ARG A 76 4.76 2.01 13.72
N ILE A 77 4.09 2.59 12.73
CA ILE A 77 4.13 4.02 12.42
C ILE A 77 2.70 4.57 12.27
N SER A 78 2.56 5.88 12.22
CA SER A 78 1.26 6.52 11.95
C SER A 78 0.74 6.09 10.57
N PRO A 79 -0.57 5.76 10.42
CA PRO A 79 -1.19 5.47 9.13
C PRO A 79 -1.06 6.58 8.09
N ASN A 80 -0.83 7.82 8.56
CA ASN A 80 -0.70 9.02 7.74
C ASN A 80 0.75 9.54 7.65
N SER A 81 1.74 8.72 8.01
CA SER A 81 3.16 9.12 7.98
C SER A 81 3.59 9.62 6.60
N GLU A 82 4.41 10.68 6.59
CA GLU A 82 4.87 11.32 5.36
C GLU A 82 6.10 10.64 4.73
N VAL A 83 6.01 9.32 4.53
CA VAL A 83 7.06 8.56 3.84
C VAL A 83 6.87 8.61 2.32
N GLU A 84 7.99 8.49 1.60
CA GLU A 84 7.99 8.37 0.14
C GLU A 84 7.56 6.95 -0.28
N ILE A 85 6.43 6.85 -0.99
CA ILE A 85 5.86 5.58 -1.44
C ILE A 85 6.42 5.24 -2.83
N LEU A 86 7.27 4.22 -2.89
CA LEU A 86 8.02 3.83 -4.09
C LEU A 86 7.17 3.11 -5.14
N ASN A 87 6.08 2.45 -4.72
CA ASN A 87 5.20 1.68 -5.59
C ASN A 87 3.94 2.47 -6.02
N TYR A 88 3.94 3.79 -5.84
CA TYR A 88 2.81 4.62 -6.27
C TYR A 88 2.73 4.65 -7.80
N LYS A 89 1.69 4.00 -8.35
CA LYS A 89 1.35 4.14 -9.77
C LYS A 89 0.22 5.16 -9.89
N PRO A 90 0.47 6.36 -10.47
CA PRO A 90 -0.63 7.26 -10.76
C PRO A 90 -1.59 6.57 -11.75
N PRO A 91 -2.91 6.81 -11.63
CA PRO A 91 -3.86 6.29 -12.60
C PRO A 91 -3.48 6.84 -13.98
N GLN A 92 -3.03 5.96 -14.87
CA GLN A 92 -2.72 6.34 -16.24
C GLN A 92 -4.05 6.73 -16.89
N LEU A 93 -4.21 8.02 -17.20
CA LEU A 93 -5.31 8.50 -18.02
C LEU A 93 -5.24 7.75 -19.35
N LYS A 94 -6.20 6.84 -19.59
CA LYS A 94 -6.32 6.16 -20.88
C LYS A 94 -6.50 7.23 -21.94
N LYS A 95 -5.45 7.51 -22.73
CA LYS A 95 -5.54 8.37 -23.91
C LYS A 95 -6.61 7.75 -24.82
N ARG A 96 -7.75 8.42 -24.96
CA ARG A 96 -8.81 7.98 -25.88
C ARG A 96 -8.19 7.93 -27.28
N LYS A 97 -8.24 6.77 -27.95
CA LYS A 97 -7.81 6.68 -29.35
C LYS A 97 -8.66 7.67 -30.17
N PRO A 98 -8.06 8.50 -31.04
CA PRO A 98 -8.84 9.33 -31.94
C PRO A 98 -9.67 8.43 -32.84
N ARG A 99 -10.97 8.72 -32.95
CA ARG A 99 -11.83 8.09 -33.94
C ARG A 99 -11.31 8.52 -35.31
N ARG A 100 -10.88 7.56 -36.13
CA ARG A 100 -10.62 7.80 -37.56
C ARG A 100 -11.97 8.05 -38.22
N ASN A 101 -12.08 9.20 -38.90
CA ASN A 101 -13.15 9.51 -39.84
C ASN A 101 -12.94 8.74 -41.14
#